data_AF-A0A0Q6WTS2-F1
#
_entry.id   AF-A0A0Q6WTS2-F1
#
_cell.length_a   1.000
_cell.length_b   1.000
_cell.length_c   1.000
_cell.angle_alpha   90.00
_cell.angle_beta   90.00
_cell.angle_gamma   90.00
#
_symmetry.space_group_name_H-M   'P 1'
#
loop_
_entity.id
_entity.type
_entity.pdbx_description
1 polymer ?
#
loop_
_entity_poly.entity_id
_entity_poly.type
_entity_poly.pdbx_seq_one_letter_code
_entity_poly.pdbx_strand_id
1 'polypeptide(L)'
;MNAHLDLAEQPTIAEVHRAEADTAAVRAAPLTLNRQLSAEQAFRRIAANCREQIAANHAAVARGNAPEALHQMRVGLRRLRSALALYAPLLELPAALRSDLRWLGEQLGAARDWDVLASSTLPRVAEGLPDDMELVLVRLAAESRANDLRAAAADAVSTERYAELMRNLGGWLHDAAWRSHCTGRQRQALSQSALGFADEALAQSRARLLKRGRKLRLSGAHRGAKARHRVRIAAKRARYAAEFFQSLYPKRQVRPYIGSLAKLQDELGWLNDTAVADGLLKKLQHGEARLDGSAAFTRGYLASTTHGGKGKLRKLWRRVRQARAPA
;
A
#
# COMPACT_ATOMS: atom_id res chain seq x y z
N MET A 1 -24.25 -35.72 41.22
CA MET A 1 -24.56 -35.85 39.78
C MET A 1 -25.12 -34.51 39.31
N ASN A 2 -24.25 -33.53 39.06
CA ASN A 2 -24.62 -32.22 38.51
C ASN A 2 -23.73 -31.98 37.29
N ALA A 3 -24.35 -32.04 36.11
CA ALA A 3 -23.70 -31.71 34.86
C ALA A 3 -23.70 -30.18 34.70
N HIS A 4 -22.51 -29.57 34.81
CA HIS A 4 -22.27 -28.21 34.38
C HIS A 4 -22.25 -28.19 32.85
N LEU A 5 -23.30 -27.65 32.23
CA LEU A 5 -23.29 -27.30 30.81
C LEU A 5 -22.56 -25.96 30.66
N ASP A 6 -21.38 -26.04 30.07
CA ASP A 6 -20.53 -24.92 29.67
C ASP A 6 -21.15 -24.28 28.42
N LEU A 7 -21.86 -23.16 28.59
CA LEU A 7 -22.40 -22.35 27.50
C LEU A 7 -21.26 -21.49 26.95
N ALA A 8 -20.46 -22.05 26.04
CA ALA A 8 -19.53 -21.26 25.24
C ALA A 8 -20.32 -20.20 24.44
N GLU A 9 -19.99 -18.91 24.65
CA GLU A 9 -20.54 -17.80 23.87
C GLU A 9 -20.38 -18.07 22.37
N GLN A 10 -21.52 -18.21 21.67
CA GLN A 10 -21.51 -18.37 20.23
C GLN A 10 -21.17 -17.02 19.59
N PRO A 11 -20.20 -16.96 18.66
CA PRO A 11 -19.84 -15.72 17.98
C PRO A 11 -21.04 -15.17 17.21
N THR A 12 -21.22 -13.86 17.26
CA THR A 12 -22.32 -13.18 16.56
C THR A 12 -22.18 -13.36 15.03
N ILE A 13 -23.29 -13.30 14.29
CA ILE A 13 -23.31 -13.38 12.81
C ILE A 13 -22.34 -12.36 12.18
N ALA A 14 -22.20 -11.18 12.80
CA ALA A 14 -21.26 -10.15 12.38
C ALA A 14 -19.78 -10.56 12.57
N GLU A 15 -19.47 -11.34 13.60
CA GLU A 15 -18.14 -11.88 13.87
C GLU A 15 -17.80 -13.04 12.95
N VAL A 16 -18.77 -13.92 12.66
CA VAL A 16 -18.62 -15.01 11.69
C VAL A 16 -18.34 -14.46 10.29
N HIS A 17 -19.11 -13.47 9.82
CA HIS A 17 -18.86 -12.84 8.52
C HIS A 17 -17.55 -12.05 8.45
N ARG A 18 -17.12 -11.44 9.56
CA ARG A 18 -15.83 -10.73 9.63
C ARG A 18 -14.64 -11.70 9.60
N ALA A 19 -14.77 -12.88 10.22
CA ALA A 19 -13.77 -13.94 10.18
C ALA A 19 -13.67 -14.61 8.80
N GLU A 20 -14.81 -14.90 8.15
CA GLU A 20 -14.84 -15.43 6.78
C GLU A 20 -14.24 -14.46 5.75
N ALA A 21 -14.52 -13.15 5.89
CA ALA A 21 -13.97 -12.10 5.04
C ALA A 21 -12.44 -11.95 5.16
N ASP A 22 -11.86 -12.29 6.32
CA ASP A 22 -10.41 -12.24 6.57
C ASP A 22 -9.69 -13.50 6.00
N THR A 23 -10.37 -14.64 5.94
CA THR A 23 -9.84 -15.88 5.32
C THR A 23 -9.81 -15.87 3.78
N ALA A 24 -10.61 -15.02 3.13
CA ALA A 24 -10.66 -14.92 1.66
C ALA A 24 -9.54 -14.04 1.05
N ALA A 25 -8.81 -13.28 1.87
CA ALA A 25 -7.82 -12.33 1.37
C ALA A 25 -6.49 -13.01 1.03
N VAL A 26 -6.06 -12.89 -0.23
CA VAL A 26 -4.84 -13.53 -0.73
C VAL A 26 -3.66 -12.56 -0.71
N ARG A 27 -2.65 -12.87 0.10
CA ARG A 27 -1.39 -12.11 0.16
C ARG A 27 -0.48 -12.46 -1.02
N ALA A 28 0.52 -11.64 -1.27
CA ALA A 28 1.55 -11.93 -2.27
C ALA A 28 2.27 -13.24 -1.96
N ALA A 29 2.30 -14.17 -2.92
CA ALA A 29 3.12 -15.37 -2.79
C ALA A 29 4.62 -15.00 -2.72
N PRO A 30 5.45 -15.77 -2.00
CA PRO A 30 6.89 -15.56 -1.95
C PRO A 30 7.51 -15.56 -3.36
N LEU A 31 8.20 -14.48 -3.72
CA LEU A 31 8.87 -14.36 -5.01
C LEU A 31 10.31 -14.89 -4.91
N THR A 32 10.62 -15.93 -5.69
CA THR A 32 11.99 -16.46 -5.81
C THR A 32 12.56 -16.19 -7.20
N LEU A 33 13.58 -15.33 -7.22
CA LEU A 33 14.45 -15.09 -8.37
C LEU A 33 15.79 -15.81 -8.16
N ASN A 34 16.36 -16.34 -9.23
CA ASN A 34 17.70 -16.91 -9.24
C ASN A 34 18.68 -15.97 -9.97
N ARG A 35 19.99 -16.18 -9.79
CA ARG A 35 21.03 -15.30 -10.33
C ARG A 35 21.27 -15.49 -11.83
N GLN A 36 20.79 -16.60 -12.41
CA GLN A 36 20.88 -16.88 -13.83
C GLN A 36 19.84 -16.12 -14.67
N LEU A 37 18.80 -15.57 -14.04
CA LEU A 37 17.80 -14.78 -14.75
C LEU A 37 18.41 -13.50 -15.32
N SER A 38 17.93 -13.08 -16.49
CA SER A 38 18.12 -11.73 -16.98
C SER A 38 17.22 -10.72 -16.24
N ALA A 39 17.53 -9.43 -16.37
CA ALA A 39 16.70 -8.35 -15.83
C ALA A 39 15.25 -8.41 -16.38
N GLU A 40 15.08 -8.79 -17.64
CA GLU A 40 13.76 -9.00 -18.26
C GLU A 40 13.01 -10.19 -17.68
N GLN A 41 13.66 -11.34 -17.52
CA GLN A 41 13.03 -12.52 -16.93
C GLN A 41 12.63 -12.25 -15.47
N ALA A 42 13.45 -11.51 -14.72
CA ALA A 42 13.10 -11.04 -13.39
C ALA A 42 11.87 -10.11 -13.41
N PHE A 43 11.80 -9.15 -14.35
CA PHE A 43 10.63 -8.28 -14.50
C PHE A 43 9.35 -9.08 -14.73
N ARG A 44 9.36 -10.02 -15.69
CA ARG A 44 8.19 -10.84 -16.01
C ARG A 44 7.69 -11.61 -14.79
N ARG A 45 8.60 -12.22 -14.02
CA ARG A 45 8.25 -12.93 -12.76
C ARG A 45 7.69 -11.98 -11.69
N ILE A 46 8.30 -10.81 -11.50
CA ILE A 46 7.82 -9.79 -10.55
C ILE A 46 6.41 -9.33 -10.93
N ALA A 47 6.21 -8.97 -12.19
CA ALA A 47 4.94 -8.46 -12.69
C ALA A 47 3.84 -9.52 -12.64
N ALA A 48 4.14 -10.78 -13.01
CA ALA A 48 3.23 -11.90 -12.90
C ALA A 48 2.79 -12.12 -11.44
N ASN A 49 3.72 -12.17 -10.49
CA ASN A 49 3.41 -12.31 -9.06
C ASN A 49 2.54 -11.15 -8.52
N CYS A 50 2.73 -9.92 -9.02
CA CYS A 50 1.86 -8.81 -8.65
C CYS A 50 0.46 -8.95 -9.26
N ARG A 51 0.36 -9.37 -10.53
CA ARG A 51 -0.90 -9.60 -11.24
C ARG A 51 -1.70 -10.74 -10.59
N GLU A 52 -1.05 -11.83 -10.21
CA GLU A 52 -1.66 -12.95 -9.48
C GLU A 52 -2.28 -12.49 -8.16
N GLN A 53 -1.59 -11.66 -7.38
CA GLN A 53 -2.17 -11.10 -6.15
C GLN A 53 -3.42 -10.25 -6.44
N ILE A 54 -3.42 -9.46 -7.51
CA ILE A 54 -4.59 -8.65 -7.90
C ILE A 54 -5.75 -9.58 -8.29
N ALA A 55 -5.50 -10.57 -9.13
CA ALA A 55 -6.50 -11.51 -9.62
C ALA A 55 -7.07 -12.39 -8.50
N ALA A 56 -6.23 -12.88 -7.60
CA ALA A 56 -6.64 -13.79 -6.52
C ALA A 56 -7.60 -13.14 -5.50
N ASN A 57 -7.60 -11.81 -5.40
CA ASN A 57 -8.54 -11.08 -4.54
C ASN A 57 -9.79 -10.60 -5.28
N HIS A 58 -9.88 -10.77 -6.61
CA HIS A 58 -10.95 -10.23 -7.44
C HIS A 58 -12.34 -10.71 -6.98
N ALA A 59 -12.53 -12.03 -6.85
CA ALA A 59 -13.82 -12.61 -6.49
C ALA A 59 -14.32 -12.12 -5.12
N ALA A 60 -13.42 -11.98 -4.13
CA ALA A 60 -13.78 -11.47 -2.81
C ALA A 60 -14.14 -9.97 -2.84
N VAL A 61 -13.40 -9.17 -3.62
CA VAL A 61 -13.71 -7.74 -3.79
C VAL A 61 -15.02 -7.53 -4.55
N ALA A 62 -15.28 -8.33 -5.59
CA ALA A 62 -16.52 -8.27 -6.38
C ALA A 62 -17.78 -8.58 -5.56
N ARG A 63 -17.67 -9.30 -4.42
CA ARG A 63 -18.78 -9.50 -3.47
C ARG A 63 -19.08 -8.30 -2.58
N GLY A 64 -18.26 -7.24 -2.59
CA GLY A 64 -18.52 -5.98 -1.90
C GLY A 64 -18.22 -5.93 -0.40
N ASN A 65 -18.10 -7.07 0.30
CA ASN A 65 -17.87 -7.10 1.76
C ASN A 65 -16.56 -7.77 2.19
N ALA A 66 -15.44 -7.41 1.56
CA ALA A 66 -14.12 -7.97 1.89
C ALA A 66 -13.04 -6.87 2.04
N PRO A 67 -12.98 -6.15 3.18
CA PRO A 67 -12.02 -5.06 3.40
C PRO A 67 -10.55 -5.49 3.24
N GLU A 68 -10.20 -6.67 3.76
CA GLU A 68 -8.83 -7.18 3.67
C GLU A 68 -8.50 -7.67 2.24
N ALA A 69 -9.44 -8.29 1.52
CA ALA A 69 -9.23 -8.63 0.11
C ALA A 69 -9.05 -7.39 -0.76
N LEU A 70 -9.84 -6.32 -0.54
CA LEU A 70 -9.64 -5.02 -1.18
C LEU A 70 -8.27 -4.44 -0.84
N HIS A 71 -7.87 -4.52 0.43
CA HIS A 71 -6.54 -4.11 0.86
C HIS A 71 -5.44 -4.86 0.10
N GLN A 72 -5.52 -6.19 0.01
CA GLN A 72 -4.53 -7.03 -0.67
C GLN A 72 -4.52 -6.81 -2.19
N MET A 73 -5.67 -6.65 -2.83
CA MET A 73 -5.77 -6.30 -4.25
C MET A 73 -5.05 -4.97 -4.53
N ARG A 74 -5.30 -3.96 -3.69
CA ARG A 74 -4.64 -2.66 -3.77
C ARG A 74 -3.14 -2.74 -3.48
N VAL A 75 -2.72 -3.61 -2.56
CA VAL A 75 -1.30 -3.91 -2.32
C VAL A 75 -0.66 -4.47 -3.59
N GLY A 76 -1.29 -5.46 -4.24
CA GLY A 76 -0.85 -6.03 -5.51
C GLY A 76 -0.70 -4.98 -6.61
N LEU A 77 -1.71 -4.12 -6.79
CA LEU A 77 -1.66 -3.03 -7.78
C LEU A 77 -0.52 -2.04 -7.49
N ARG A 78 -0.31 -1.70 -6.21
CA ARG A 78 0.78 -0.80 -5.81
C ARG A 78 2.16 -1.43 -6.01
N ARG A 79 2.30 -2.73 -5.79
CA ARG A 79 3.52 -3.50 -6.10
C ARG A 79 3.78 -3.49 -7.61
N LEU A 80 2.76 -3.79 -8.43
CA LEU A 80 2.86 -3.73 -9.89
C LEU A 80 3.31 -2.36 -10.39
N ARG A 81 2.65 -1.27 -9.93
CA ARG A 81 3.04 0.10 -10.28
C ARG A 81 4.46 0.45 -9.85
N SER A 82 4.95 -0.15 -8.77
CA SER A 82 6.33 0.05 -8.30
C SER A 82 7.34 -0.71 -9.17
N ALA A 83 7.01 -1.93 -9.59
CA ALA A 83 7.80 -2.70 -10.56
C ALA A 83 7.86 -1.97 -11.92
N LEU A 84 6.73 -1.51 -12.44
CA LEU A 84 6.66 -0.71 -13.67
C LEU A 84 7.50 0.56 -13.57
N ALA A 85 7.44 1.28 -12.44
CA ALA A 85 8.26 2.48 -12.23
C ALA A 85 9.76 2.19 -12.09
N LEU A 86 10.12 0.98 -11.66
CA LEU A 86 11.51 0.52 -11.55
C LEU A 86 12.09 0.23 -12.94
N TYR A 87 11.31 -0.42 -13.79
CA TYR A 87 11.71 -0.82 -15.15
C TYR A 87 11.38 0.23 -16.22
N ALA A 88 10.71 1.32 -15.89
CA ALA A 88 10.34 2.39 -16.84
C ALA A 88 11.48 2.92 -17.73
N PRO A 89 12.76 2.97 -17.31
CA PRO A 89 13.86 3.33 -18.23
C PRO A 89 14.11 2.30 -19.34
N LEU A 90 13.71 1.04 -19.12
CA LEU A 90 13.98 -0.11 -19.99
C LEU A 90 12.79 -0.50 -20.87
N LEU A 91 11.57 -0.27 -20.40
CA LEU A 91 10.34 -0.68 -21.08
C LEU A 91 9.32 0.44 -21.15
N GLU A 92 8.51 0.41 -22.20
CA GLU A 92 7.39 1.33 -22.40
C GLU A 92 6.07 0.63 -22.07
N LEU A 93 5.31 1.23 -21.15
CA LEU A 93 3.95 0.81 -20.84
C LEU A 93 2.97 1.60 -21.71
N PRO A 94 2.11 0.93 -22.50
CA PRO A 94 1.09 1.58 -23.32
C PRO A 94 0.23 2.57 -22.52
N ALA A 95 -0.13 3.69 -23.16
CA ALA A 95 -0.90 4.75 -22.53
C ALA A 95 -2.26 4.26 -21.99
N ALA A 96 -2.95 3.41 -22.75
CA ALA A 96 -4.22 2.79 -22.33
C ALA A 96 -4.06 1.98 -21.03
N LEU A 97 -3.11 1.03 -20.99
CA LEU A 97 -2.82 0.26 -19.77
C LEU A 97 -2.43 1.13 -18.59
N ARG A 98 -1.65 2.20 -18.82
CA ARG A 98 -1.30 3.16 -17.76
C ARG A 98 -2.53 3.87 -17.20
N SER A 99 -3.47 4.25 -18.07
CA SER A 99 -4.74 4.88 -17.71
C SER A 99 -5.60 3.93 -16.89
N ASP A 100 -5.74 2.68 -17.31
CA ASP A 100 -6.58 1.70 -16.63
C ASP A 100 -6.01 1.25 -15.28
N LEU A 101 -4.68 1.08 -15.16
CA LEU A 101 -4.02 0.85 -13.87
C LEU A 101 -4.16 2.05 -12.91
N ARG A 102 -4.30 3.25 -13.46
CA ARG A 102 -4.59 4.46 -12.66
C ARG A 102 -6.04 4.44 -12.20
N TRP A 103 -6.98 4.24 -13.12
CA TRP A 103 -8.41 4.13 -12.83
C TRP A 103 -8.69 3.08 -11.74
N LEU A 104 -8.18 1.85 -11.89
CA LEU A 104 -8.37 0.81 -10.88
C LEU A 104 -7.81 1.23 -9.51
N GLY A 105 -6.68 1.94 -9.51
CA GLY A 105 -6.07 2.45 -8.29
C GLY A 105 -6.89 3.54 -7.60
N GLU A 106 -7.63 4.34 -8.36
CA GLU A 106 -8.54 5.37 -7.84
C GLU A 106 -9.79 4.72 -7.24
N GLN A 107 -10.39 3.72 -7.91
CA GLN A 107 -11.55 2.97 -7.42
C GLN A 107 -11.25 2.25 -6.09
N LEU A 108 -10.15 1.48 -6.03
CA LEU A 108 -9.72 0.79 -4.81
C LEU A 108 -9.21 1.75 -3.72
N GLY A 109 -8.70 2.92 -4.12
CA GLY A 109 -8.13 3.91 -3.21
C GLY A 109 -9.19 4.62 -2.39
N ALA A 110 -10.30 4.99 -3.01
CA ALA A 110 -11.39 5.71 -2.36
C ALA A 110 -11.95 4.95 -1.15
N ALA A 111 -12.28 3.66 -1.32
CA ALA A 111 -12.75 2.83 -0.22
C ALA A 111 -11.71 2.67 0.89
N ARG A 112 -10.45 2.44 0.51
CA ARG A 112 -9.40 2.15 1.49
C ARG A 112 -9.07 3.31 2.40
N ASP A 113 -9.19 4.55 1.94
CA ASP A 113 -8.94 5.72 2.79
C ASP A 113 -9.97 5.79 3.94
N TRP A 114 -11.24 5.44 3.67
CA TRP A 114 -12.28 5.33 4.69
C TRP A 114 -12.13 4.10 5.59
N ASP A 115 -11.77 2.93 5.03
CA ASP A 115 -11.44 1.75 5.84
C ASP A 115 -10.32 2.07 6.85
N VAL A 116 -9.26 2.76 6.42
CA VAL A 116 -8.15 3.14 7.31
C VAL A 116 -8.60 4.12 8.38
N LEU A 117 -9.48 5.07 8.05
CA LEU A 117 -10.06 5.98 9.04
C LEU A 117 -10.82 5.16 10.11
N ALA A 118 -11.77 4.34 9.69
CA ALA A 118 -12.66 3.58 10.57
C ALA A 118 -11.94 2.52 11.40
N SER A 119 -11.02 1.77 10.80
CA SER A 119 -10.46 0.55 11.40
C SER A 119 -9.05 0.71 11.98
N SER A 120 -8.42 1.88 11.82
CA SER A 120 -7.04 2.10 12.26
C SER A 120 -6.83 3.47 12.89
N THR A 121 -7.31 4.55 12.27
CA THR A 121 -7.04 5.90 12.78
C THR A 121 -7.95 6.26 13.96
N LEU A 122 -9.26 6.05 13.84
CA LEU A 122 -10.22 6.34 14.91
C LEU A 122 -10.04 5.44 16.14
N PRO A 123 -9.77 4.12 16.02
CA PRO A 123 -9.46 3.29 17.19
C PRO A 123 -8.25 3.79 18.00
N ARG A 124 -7.21 4.31 17.34
CA ARG A 124 -6.06 4.93 18.04
C ARG A 124 -6.40 6.24 18.73
N VAL A 125 -7.41 6.96 18.23
CA VAL A 125 -7.94 8.15 18.91
C VAL A 125 -8.72 7.72 20.16
N ALA A 126 -9.49 6.63 20.06
CA ALA A 126 -10.28 6.08 21.17
C ALA A 126 -9.41 5.64 22.35
N GLU A 127 -8.16 5.18 22.12
CA GLU A 127 -7.22 4.81 23.18
C GLU A 127 -7.00 5.94 24.22
N GLY A 128 -7.11 7.21 23.81
CA GLY A 128 -6.98 8.35 24.70
C GLY A 128 -8.28 9.10 24.97
N LEU A 129 -9.42 8.56 24.52
CA LEU A 129 -10.79 9.02 24.78
C LEU A 129 -11.73 7.79 24.89
N PRO A 130 -11.58 6.95 25.94
CA PRO A 130 -12.43 5.78 26.09
C PRO A 130 -13.90 6.18 26.24
N ASP A 131 -14.80 5.42 25.61
CA ASP A 131 -16.26 5.57 25.71
C ASP A 131 -16.84 6.93 25.30
N ASP A 132 -16.09 7.70 24.50
CA ASP A 132 -16.55 8.97 23.96
C ASP A 132 -17.61 8.75 22.85
N MET A 133 -18.84 9.17 23.12
CA MET A 133 -19.99 8.98 22.22
C MET A 133 -19.81 9.71 20.88
N GLU A 134 -19.13 10.86 20.88
CA GLU A 134 -18.87 11.63 19.66
C GLU A 134 -17.96 10.84 18.71
N LEU A 135 -16.95 10.16 19.27
CA LEU A 135 -16.05 9.31 18.49
C LEU A 135 -16.77 8.07 17.93
N VAL A 136 -17.71 7.50 18.68
CA VAL A 136 -18.54 6.37 18.21
C VAL A 136 -19.36 6.77 16.99
N LEU A 137 -20.03 7.93 17.03
CA LEU A 137 -20.83 8.45 15.90
C LEU A 137 -19.97 8.67 14.65
N VAL A 138 -18.80 9.27 14.80
CA VAL A 138 -17.86 9.49 13.69
C VAL A 138 -17.35 8.18 13.11
N ARG A 139 -17.09 7.17 13.96
CA ARG A 139 -16.65 5.86 13.51
C ARG A 139 -17.74 5.15 12.70
N LEU A 140 -18.98 5.14 13.18
CA LEU A 140 -20.10 4.54 12.45
C LEU A 140 -20.33 5.21 11.09
N ALA A 141 -20.23 6.54 11.03
CA ALA A 141 -20.32 7.26 9.76
C ALA A 141 -19.17 6.92 8.80
N ALA A 142 -17.94 6.81 9.32
CA ALA A 142 -16.78 6.39 8.52
C ALA A 142 -16.93 4.95 8.00
N GLU A 143 -17.46 4.04 8.80
CA GLU A 143 -17.75 2.65 8.41
C GLU A 143 -18.83 2.60 7.33
N SER A 144 -19.94 3.33 7.50
CA SER A 144 -20.99 3.44 6.48
C SER A 144 -20.40 3.94 5.16
N ARG A 145 -19.58 4.99 5.20
CA ARG A 145 -18.98 5.54 3.99
C ARG A 145 -17.98 4.59 3.34
N ALA A 146 -17.24 3.83 4.15
CA ALA A 146 -16.38 2.78 3.65
C ALA A 146 -17.19 1.69 2.93
N ASN A 147 -18.32 1.26 3.49
CA ASN A 147 -19.20 0.26 2.88
C ASN A 147 -19.70 0.71 1.50
N ASP A 148 -20.20 1.93 1.37
CA ASP A 148 -20.67 2.48 0.08
C ASP A 148 -19.57 2.44 -0.99
N LEU A 149 -18.35 2.84 -0.61
CA LEU A 149 -17.23 2.90 -1.53
C LEU A 149 -16.66 1.52 -1.83
N ARG A 150 -16.80 0.54 -0.92
CA ARG A 150 -16.49 -0.86 -1.20
C ARG A 150 -17.48 -1.45 -2.20
N ALA A 151 -18.77 -1.10 -2.11
CA ALA A 151 -19.76 -1.47 -3.13
C ALA A 151 -19.39 -0.87 -4.50
N ALA A 152 -19.07 0.43 -4.57
CA ALA A 152 -18.61 1.05 -5.81
C ALA A 152 -17.32 0.42 -6.37
N ALA A 153 -16.39 0.01 -5.50
CA ALA A 153 -15.18 -0.71 -5.91
C ALA A 153 -15.52 -2.12 -6.44
N ALA A 154 -16.51 -2.80 -5.85
CA ALA A 154 -17.00 -4.09 -6.30
C ALA A 154 -17.63 -3.98 -7.70
N ASP A 155 -18.46 -2.96 -7.93
CA ASP A 155 -19.03 -2.67 -9.23
C ASP A 155 -17.93 -2.41 -10.26
N ALA A 156 -16.94 -1.59 -9.92
CA ALA A 156 -15.83 -1.26 -10.81
C ALA A 156 -15.03 -2.50 -11.25
N VAL A 157 -14.73 -3.42 -10.33
CA VAL A 157 -14.01 -4.67 -10.67
C VAL A 157 -14.90 -5.71 -11.34
N SER A 158 -16.21 -5.48 -11.42
CA SER A 158 -17.17 -6.34 -12.13
C SER A 158 -17.45 -5.86 -13.56
N THR A 159 -16.88 -4.72 -13.96
CA THR A 159 -17.05 -4.16 -15.32
C THR A 159 -16.20 -4.86 -16.38
N GLU A 160 -16.63 -4.78 -17.64
CA GLU A 160 -15.83 -5.22 -18.79
C GLU A 160 -14.47 -4.51 -18.85
N ARG A 161 -14.41 -3.23 -18.46
CA ARG A 161 -13.16 -2.47 -18.40
C ARG A 161 -12.11 -3.13 -17.50
N TYR A 162 -12.52 -3.69 -16.35
CA TYR A 162 -11.59 -4.43 -15.48
C TYR A 162 -11.12 -5.72 -16.16
N ALA A 163 -12.04 -6.46 -16.79
CA ALA A 163 -11.71 -7.70 -17.50
C ALA A 163 -10.72 -7.43 -18.64
N GLU A 164 -10.97 -6.41 -19.46
CA GLU A 164 -10.07 -5.92 -20.51
C GLU A 164 -8.70 -5.51 -19.96
N LEU A 165 -8.65 -4.74 -18.87
CA LEU A 165 -7.39 -4.38 -18.21
C LEU A 165 -6.58 -5.64 -17.85
N MET A 166 -7.19 -6.63 -17.22
CA MET A 166 -6.48 -7.83 -16.78
C MET A 166 -6.04 -8.74 -17.94
N ARG A 167 -6.82 -8.79 -19.03
CA ARG A 167 -6.46 -9.47 -20.28
C ARG A 167 -5.31 -8.74 -21.00
N ASN A 168 -5.44 -7.44 -21.23
CA ASN A 168 -4.44 -6.62 -21.92
C ASN A 168 -3.11 -6.59 -21.16
N LEU A 169 -3.15 -6.48 -19.83
CA LEU A 169 -1.96 -6.58 -19.00
C LEU A 169 -1.31 -7.97 -19.10
N GLY A 170 -2.12 -9.03 -19.15
CA GLY A 170 -1.66 -10.40 -19.34
C GLY A 170 -0.95 -10.59 -20.67
N GLY A 171 -1.58 -10.19 -21.77
CA GLY A 171 -1.01 -10.25 -23.12
C GLY A 171 0.29 -9.44 -23.23
N TRP A 172 0.28 -8.18 -22.78
CA TRP A 172 1.47 -7.33 -22.79
C TRP A 172 2.67 -7.96 -22.05
N LEU A 173 2.44 -8.64 -20.92
CA LEU A 173 3.47 -9.38 -20.17
C LEU A 173 3.90 -10.69 -20.84
N HIS A 174 2.96 -11.41 -21.45
CA HIS A 174 3.21 -12.69 -22.11
C HIS A 174 4.06 -12.49 -23.36
N ASP A 175 3.64 -11.58 -24.24
CA ASP A 175 4.27 -11.32 -25.54
C ASP A 175 5.57 -10.51 -25.41
N ALA A 176 5.86 -10.01 -24.21
CA ALA A 176 6.94 -9.05 -23.97
C ALA A 176 6.86 -7.86 -24.96
N ALA A 177 5.65 -7.32 -25.13
CA ALA A 177 5.31 -6.36 -26.18
C ALA A 177 6.11 -5.05 -26.12
N TRP A 178 6.84 -4.78 -25.04
CA TRP A 178 7.82 -3.69 -24.98
C TRP A 178 9.01 -3.88 -25.94
N ARG A 179 9.34 -5.12 -26.34
CA ARG A 179 10.53 -5.42 -27.16
C ARG A 179 10.51 -4.75 -28.54
N SER A 180 9.33 -4.57 -29.13
CA SER A 180 9.16 -3.89 -30.43
C SER A 180 9.58 -2.42 -30.38
N HIS A 181 9.52 -1.79 -29.21
CA HIS A 181 9.85 -0.38 -29.00
C HIS A 181 11.20 -0.16 -28.28
N CYS A 182 11.90 -1.24 -27.91
CA CYS A 182 13.20 -1.11 -27.25
C CYS A 182 14.28 -0.63 -28.23
N THR A 183 15.10 0.31 -27.79
CA THR A 183 16.39 0.63 -28.40
C THR A 183 17.39 -0.52 -28.17
N GLY A 184 18.49 -0.56 -28.94
CA GLY A 184 19.57 -1.54 -28.73
C GLY A 184 20.15 -1.50 -27.32
N ARG A 185 20.28 -0.29 -26.74
CA ARG A 185 20.73 -0.09 -25.36
C ARG A 185 19.75 -0.67 -24.33
N GLN A 186 18.45 -0.48 -24.55
CA GLN A 186 17.42 -1.05 -23.67
C GLN A 186 17.41 -2.58 -23.76
N ARG A 187 17.56 -3.16 -24.96
CA ARG A 187 17.70 -4.62 -25.12
C ARG A 187 18.92 -5.16 -24.36
N GLN A 188 20.07 -4.51 -24.50
CA GLN A 188 21.28 -4.91 -23.75
C GLN A 188 21.06 -4.83 -22.24
N ALA A 189 20.46 -3.74 -21.75
CA ALA A 189 20.16 -3.57 -20.33
C ALA A 189 19.07 -4.53 -19.80
N LEU A 190 18.18 -5.04 -20.66
CA LEU A 190 17.22 -6.09 -20.33
C LEU A 190 17.86 -7.49 -20.29
N SER A 191 18.89 -7.71 -21.10
CA SER A 191 19.67 -8.96 -21.17
C SER A 191 20.73 -9.09 -20.08
N GLN A 192 21.08 -8.02 -19.37
CA GLN A 192 22.02 -8.09 -18.24
C GLN A 192 21.49 -9.01 -17.13
N SER A 193 22.39 -9.50 -16.27
CA SER A 193 22.00 -10.33 -15.13
C SER A 193 21.02 -9.62 -14.19
N ALA A 194 20.05 -10.37 -13.65
CA ALA A 194 19.09 -9.84 -12.68
C ALA A 194 19.78 -9.29 -11.43
N LEU A 195 20.93 -9.87 -11.02
CA LEU A 195 21.72 -9.37 -9.90
C LEU A 195 22.35 -8.01 -10.20
N GLY A 196 22.99 -7.85 -11.36
CA GLY A 196 23.58 -6.56 -11.75
C GLY A 196 22.53 -5.45 -11.85
N PHE A 197 21.37 -5.74 -12.46
CA PHE A 197 20.25 -4.80 -12.49
C PHE A 197 19.71 -4.49 -11.08
N ALA A 198 19.61 -5.49 -10.21
CA ALA A 198 19.15 -5.30 -8.83
C ALA A 198 20.10 -4.38 -8.05
N ASP A 199 21.41 -4.53 -8.22
CA ASP A 199 22.42 -3.69 -7.56
C ASP A 199 22.26 -2.22 -7.96
N GLU A 200 22.16 -1.95 -9.26
CA GLU A 200 21.93 -0.60 -9.79
C GLU A 200 20.60 0.00 -9.28
N ALA A 201 19.53 -0.79 -9.32
CA ALA A 201 18.20 -0.39 -8.90
C ALA A 201 18.14 -0.05 -7.40
N LEU A 202 18.81 -0.86 -6.57
CA LEU A 202 18.91 -0.63 -5.13
C LEU A 202 19.78 0.58 -4.80
N ALA A 203 20.94 0.72 -5.44
CA ALA A 203 21.80 1.88 -5.28
C ALA A 203 21.06 3.18 -5.66
N GLN A 204 20.36 3.19 -6.81
CA GLN A 204 19.62 4.35 -7.29
C GLN A 204 18.44 4.71 -6.38
N SER A 205 17.66 3.71 -5.93
CA SER A 205 16.53 3.93 -5.03
C SER A 205 16.97 4.43 -3.65
N ARG A 206 18.08 3.89 -3.11
CA ARG A 206 18.73 4.36 -1.89
C ARG A 206 19.23 5.79 -2.03
N ALA A 207 19.97 6.12 -3.10
CA ALA A 207 20.48 7.47 -3.34
C ALA A 207 19.34 8.50 -3.41
N ARG A 208 18.24 8.17 -4.10
CA ARG A 208 17.03 9.00 -4.16
C ARG A 208 16.39 9.19 -2.78
N LEU A 209 16.30 8.12 -1.98
CA LEU A 209 15.79 8.18 -0.60
C LEU A 209 16.65 9.11 0.27
N LEU A 210 17.97 8.91 0.27
CA LEU A 210 18.92 9.74 1.03
C LEU A 210 18.87 11.21 0.60
N LYS A 211 18.82 11.48 -0.72
CA LYS A 211 18.68 12.85 -1.26
C LYS A 211 17.41 13.53 -0.77
N ARG A 212 16.26 12.83 -0.79
CA ARG A 212 14.97 13.39 -0.35
C ARG A 212 14.90 13.54 1.16
N GLY A 213 15.45 12.59 1.91
CA GLY A 213 15.41 12.60 3.37
C GLY A 213 16.32 13.63 4.03
N ARG A 214 17.32 14.18 3.31
CA ARG A 214 18.05 15.38 3.76
C ARG A 214 17.11 16.55 4.11
N LYS A 215 16.00 16.68 3.38
CA LYS A 215 15.00 17.75 3.58
C LYS A 215 14.05 17.50 4.75
N LEU A 216 14.04 16.31 5.37
CA LEU A 216 13.21 16.03 6.55
C LEU A 216 13.62 16.84 7.77
N ARG A 217 14.87 17.31 7.82
CA ARG A 217 15.42 18.07 8.96
C ARG A 217 15.07 19.56 8.94
N LEU A 218 14.57 20.09 7.82
CA LEU A 218 14.62 21.54 7.51
C LEU A 218 13.24 22.15 7.20
N SER A 219 12.15 21.77 7.88
CA SER A 219 10.83 22.27 7.45
C SER A 219 9.81 22.50 8.55
N GLY A 220 9.25 23.71 8.58
CA GLY A 220 7.98 24.05 9.26
C GLY A 220 6.78 23.25 8.72
N ALA A 221 5.61 23.40 9.35
CA ALA A 221 4.46 22.50 9.20
C ALA A 221 4.09 22.15 7.73
N HIS A 222 3.90 23.15 6.86
CA HIS A 222 3.46 22.93 5.47
C HIS A 222 4.56 22.40 4.53
N ARG A 223 5.77 23.00 4.57
CA ARG A 223 6.93 22.48 3.80
C ARG A 223 7.31 21.06 4.25
N GLY A 224 7.06 20.75 5.52
CA GLY A 224 7.26 19.44 6.11
C GLY A 224 6.36 18.37 5.50
N ALA A 225 5.08 18.65 5.24
CA ALA A 225 4.14 17.68 4.66
C ALA A 225 4.56 17.22 3.26
N LYS A 226 4.85 18.16 2.35
CA LYS A 226 5.33 17.86 0.99
C LYS A 226 6.67 17.11 1.00
N ALA A 227 7.58 17.47 1.92
CA ALA A 227 8.85 16.76 2.08
C ALA A 227 8.65 15.32 2.58
N ARG A 228 7.84 15.12 3.64
CA ARG A 228 7.48 13.80 4.18
C ARG A 228 6.86 12.90 3.12
N HIS A 229 5.92 13.43 2.32
CA HIS A 229 5.28 12.67 1.25
C HIS A 229 6.29 12.18 0.19
N ARG A 230 7.23 13.04 -0.25
CA ARG A 230 8.28 12.65 -1.21
C ARG A 230 9.22 11.58 -0.66
N VAL A 231 9.56 11.65 0.62
CA VAL A 231 10.36 10.63 1.30
C VAL A 231 9.57 9.33 1.40
N ARG A 232 8.30 9.38 1.80
CA ARG A 232 7.43 8.20 1.87
C ARG A 232 7.37 7.46 0.54
N ILE A 233 7.21 8.18 -0.57
CA ILE A 233 7.26 7.58 -1.91
C ILE A 233 8.63 6.92 -2.17
N ALA A 234 9.73 7.59 -1.83
CA ALA A 234 11.07 7.04 -2.05
C ALA A 234 11.35 5.81 -1.16
N ALA A 235 10.91 5.82 0.09
CA ALA A 235 11.03 4.71 1.02
C ALA A 235 10.22 3.50 0.52
N LYS A 236 8.99 3.72 0.04
CA LYS A 236 8.17 2.68 -0.61
C LYS A 236 8.88 2.06 -1.81
N ARG A 237 9.44 2.89 -2.69
CA ARG A 237 10.18 2.42 -3.88
C ARG A 237 11.42 1.61 -3.50
N ALA A 238 12.22 2.09 -2.54
CA ALA A 238 13.39 1.37 -2.05
C ALA A 238 13.01 0.02 -1.40
N ARG A 239 11.92 0.00 -0.62
CA ARG A 239 11.44 -1.24 0.01
C ARG A 239 10.98 -2.25 -1.03
N TYR A 240 10.17 -1.84 -2.00
CA TYR A 240 9.72 -2.76 -3.06
C TYR A 240 10.86 -3.28 -3.91
N ALA A 241 11.84 -2.43 -4.28
CA ALA A 241 13.03 -2.91 -4.98
C ALA A 241 13.77 -3.98 -4.17
N ALA A 242 13.97 -3.75 -2.86
CA ALA A 242 14.61 -4.72 -1.98
C ALA A 242 13.78 -6.01 -1.81
N GLU A 243 12.46 -5.91 -1.70
CA GLU A 243 11.56 -7.07 -1.58
C GLU A 243 11.50 -7.91 -2.86
N PHE A 244 11.49 -7.27 -4.03
CA PHE A 244 11.46 -7.97 -5.32
C PHE A 244 12.73 -8.77 -5.57
N PHE A 245 13.89 -8.22 -5.22
CA PHE A 245 15.19 -8.86 -5.47
C PHE A 245 15.74 -9.60 -4.24
N GLN A 246 14.97 -9.74 -3.16
CA GLN A 246 15.49 -10.24 -1.88
C GLN A 246 16.15 -11.63 -1.98
N SER A 247 15.68 -12.49 -2.88
CA SER A 247 16.20 -13.85 -3.06
C SER A 247 17.57 -13.89 -3.75
N LEU A 248 18.01 -12.79 -4.36
CA LEU A 248 19.33 -12.69 -5.00
C LEU A 248 20.46 -12.44 -3.98
N TYR A 249 20.10 -12.01 -2.77
CA TYR A 249 21.03 -11.59 -1.72
C TYR A 249 20.98 -12.51 -0.50
N PRO A 250 22.08 -12.62 0.27
CA PRO A 250 22.07 -13.30 1.56
C PRO A 250 21.02 -12.70 2.51
N LYS A 251 20.17 -13.55 3.10
CA LYS A 251 19.09 -13.13 4.03
C LYS A 251 19.60 -12.19 5.14
N ARG A 252 20.81 -12.44 5.66
CA ARG A 252 21.47 -11.63 6.70
C ARG A 252 21.76 -10.18 6.31
N GLN A 253 21.86 -9.88 5.01
CA GLN A 253 22.11 -8.53 4.49
C GLN A 253 20.80 -7.82 4.14
N VAL A 254 19.92 -8.49 3.38
CA VAL A 254 18.70 -7.84 2.85
C VAL A 254 17.59 -7.68 3.90
N ARG A 255 17.40 -8.64 4.81
CA ARG A 255 16.32 -8.59 5.81
C ARG A 255 16.43 -7.38 6.75
N PRO A 256 17.60 -7.07 7.35
CA PRO A 256 17.75 -5.87 8.18
C PRO A 256 17.49 -4.58 7.39
N TYR A 257 17.91 -4.53 6.11
CA TYR A 257 17.67 -3.38 5.25
C TYR A 257 16.17 -3.16 5.00
N ILE A 258 15.45 -4.19 4.55
CA ILE A 258 13.98 -4.16 4.39
C ILE A 258 13.30 -3.77 5.70
N GLY A 259 13.69 -4.39 6.82
CA GLY A 259 13.11 -4.09 8.14
C GLY A 259 13.31 -2.63 8.57
N SER A 260 14.45 -2.01 8.23
CA SER A 260 14.67 -0.59 8.50
C SER A 260 13.76 0.32 7.64
N LEU A 261 13.56 -0.05 6.37
CA LEU A 261 12.68 0.68 5.45
C LEU A 261 11.20 0.52 5.83
N ALA A 262 10.80 -0.67 6.26
CA ALA A 262 9.44 -0.95 6.75
C ALA A 262 9.10 -0.05 7.94
N LYS A 263 9.93 -0.05 9.00
CA LYS A 263 9.70 0.81 10.17
C LYS A 263 9.63 2.30 9.82
N LEU A 264 10.50 2.78 8.91
CA LEU A 264 10.43 4.16 8.42
C LEU A 264 9.13 4.43 7.64
N GLN A 265 8.71 3.48 6.80
CA GLN A 265 7.47 3.57 6.05
C GLN A 265 6.25 3.59 6.96
N ASP A 266 6.22 2.80 8.03
CA ASP A 266 5.11 2.73 8.98
C ASP A 266 4.90 4.08 9.65
N GLU A 267 5.99 4.72 10.10
CA GLU A 267 5.94 6.06 10.71
C GLU A 267 5.50 7.13 9.70
N LEU A 268 6.03 7.09 8.47
CA LEU A 268 5.60 8.01 7.41
C LEU A 268 4.18 7.71 6.91
N GLY A 269 3.71 6.48 7.09
CA GLY A 269 2.35 6.00 6.81
C GLY A 269 1.39 6.62 7.80
N TRP A 270 1.65 6.45 9.10
CA TRP A 270 0.88 7.07 10.17
C TRP A 270 0.68 8.58 9.96
N LEU A 271 1.77 9.33 9.75
CA LEU A 271 1.68 10.78 9.51
C LEU A 271 0.90 11.16 8.24
N ASN A 272 0.85 10.27 7.25
CA ASN A 272 0.04 10.45 6.05
C ASN A 272 -1.43 10.13 6.34
N ASP A 273 -1.70 9.07 7.08
CA ASP A 273 -3.04 8.59 7.39
C ASP A 273 -3.76 9.60 8.29
N THR A 274 -3.07 10.23 9.25
CA THR A 274 -3.59 11.39 9.99
C THR A 274 -3.97 12.55 9.06
N ALA A 275 -3.13 12.88 8.07
CA ALA A 275 -3.42 13.99 7.16
C ALA A 275 -4.60 13.69 6.23
N VAL A 276 -4.76 12.42 5.81
CA VAL A 276 -5.93 11.95 5.07
C VAL A 276 -7.17 12.00 5.96
N ALA A 277 -7.06 11.52 7.21
CA ALA A 277 -8.14 11.52 8.18
C ALA A 277 -8.68 12.94 8.46
N ASP A 278 -7.85 13.97 8.61
CA ASP A 278 -8.34 15.36 8.72
C ASP A 278 -9.21 15.75 7.51
N GLY A 279 -8.82 15.36 6.29
CA GLY A 279 -9.59 15.62 5.08
C GLY A 279 -10.91 14.85 5.02
N LEU A 280 -10.94 13.60 5.49
CA LEU A 280 -12.16 12.79 5.52
C LEU A 280 -13.12 13.25 6.63
N LEU A 281 -12.59 13.57 7.81
CA LEU A 281 -13.38 14.12 8.90
C LEU A 281 -13.99 15.49 8.53
N LYS A 282 -13.27 16.33 7.77
CA LYS A 282 -13.86 17.54 7.19
C LYS A 282 -15.04 17.24 6.27
N LYS A 283 -14.99 16.15 5.51
CA LYS A 283 -16.12 15.76 4.64
C LYS A 283 -17.32 15.32 5.47
N LEU A 284 -17.12 14.60 6.57
CA LEU A 284 -18.20 14.26 7.50
C LEU A 284 -18.78 15.53 8.14
N GLN A 285 -17.92 16.41 8.63
CA GLN A 285 -18.29 17.67 9.27
C GLN A 285 -19.22 18.53 8.40
N HIS A 286 -18.85 18.75 7.14
CA HIS A 286 -19.64 19.60 6.22
C HIS A 286 -20.72 18.83 5.44
N GLY A 287 -20.69 17.50 5.49
CA GLY A 287 -21.63 16.63 4.76
C GLY A 287 -22.84 16.21 5.59
N GLU A 288 -22.70 16.20 6.93
CA GLU A 288 -23.75 15.75 7.85
C GLU A 288 -23.82 16.68 9.06
N ALA A 289 -24.85 17.54 9.12
CA ALA A 289 -25.00 18.54 10.20
C ALA A 289 -24.96 17.92 11.61
N ARG A 290 -25.49 16.70 11.76
CA ARG A 290 -25.48 15.94 13.02
C ARG A 290 -24.07 15.53 13.49
N LEU A 291 -23.09 15.52 12.60
CA LEU A 291 -21.69 15.13 12.89
C LEU A 291 -20.75 16.34 13.00
N ASP A 292 -21.24 17.57 12.88
CA ASP A 292 -20.37 18.76 12.85
C ASP A 292 -19.51 18.85 14.12
N GLY A 293 -20.16 18.82 15.29
CA GLY A 293 -19.49 18.82 16.60
C GLY A 293 -18.54 17.63 16.77
N SER A 294 -19.01 16.42 16.51
CA SER A 294 -18.26 15.18 16.70
C SER A 294 -17.01 15.12 15.82
N ALA A 295 -17.16 15.48 14.54
CA ALA A 295 -16.07 15.49 13.58
C ALA A 295 -15.07 16.62 13.88
N ALA A 296 -15.55 17.81 14.28
CA ALA A 296 -14.68 18.91 14.69
C ALA A 296 -13.83 18.55 15.93
N PHE A 297 -14.46 17.96 16.95
CA PHE A 297 -13.79 17.46 18.15
C PHE A 297 -12.72 16.42 17.80
N THR A 298 -13.09 15.38 17.05
CA THR A 298 -12.17 14.31 16.61
C THR A 298 -10.98 14.86 15.83
N ARG A 299 -11.22 15.85 14.95
CA ARG A 299 -10.14 16.53 14.21
C ARG A 299 -9.18 17.29 15.12
N GLY A 300 -9.72 18.03 16.09
CA GLY A 300 -8.93 18.76 17.09
C GLY A 300 -8.03 17.82 17.88
N TYR A 301 -8.59 16.70 18.37
CA TYR A 301 -7.85 15.68 19.09
C TYR A 301 -6.77 15.00 18.24
N LEU A 302 -7.10 14.64 17.00
CA LEU A 302 -6.13 14.04 16.07
C LEU A 302 -4.95 15.00 15.78
N ALA A 303 -5.22 16.31 15.68
CA ALA A 303 -4.18 17.31 15.49
C ALA A 303 -3.23 17.42 16.70
N SER A 304 -3.75 17.32 17.93
CA SER A 304 -2.95 17.43 19.16
C SER A 304 -2.00 16.23 19.32
N THR A 305 -2.48 15.01 19.09
CA THR A 305 -1.70 13.77 19.25
C THR A 305 -0.60 13.58 18.19
N THR A 306 -0.78 14.17 17.00
CA THR A 306 0.18 14.02 15.88
C THR A 306 1.47 14.83 16.09
N HIS A 307 1.48 15.82 16.98
CA HIS A 307 2.63 16.68 17.21
C HIS A 307 3.84 15.94 17.84
N GLY A 308 3.63 14.80 18.52
CA GLY A 308 4.68 14.02 19.20
C GLY A 308 5.58 13.14 18.31
N GLY A 309 5.19 12.85 17.05
CA GLY A 309 5.88 11.85 16.21
C GLY A 309 7.27 12.24 15.66
N LYS A 310 7.69 13.51 15.79
CA LYS A 310 8.92 14.03 15.17
C LYS A 310 10.20 13.33 15.67
N GLY A 311 10.26 12.97 16.96
CA GLY A 311 11.42 12.31 17.56
C GLY A 311 11.64 10.89 17.01
N LYS A 312 10.56 10.11 16.94
CA LYS A 312 10.56 8.74 16.41
C LYS A 312 10.99 8.71 14.93
N LEU A 313 10.46 9.62 14.12
CA LEU A 313 10.86 9.75 12.71
C LEU A 313 12.36 10.03 12.54
N ARG A 314 12.96 10.91 13.37
CA ARG A 314 14.40 11.20 13.33
C ARG A 314 15.25 9.96 13.68
N LYS A 315 14.83 9.19 14.67
CA LYS A 315 15.51 7.94 15.09
C LYS A 315 15.46 6.90 13.97
N LEU A 316 14.29 6.68 13.37
CA LEU A 316 14.11 5.75 12.25
C LEU A 316 14.89 6.18 11.01
N TRP A 317 14.90 7.47 10.69
CA TRP A 317 15.71 8.02 9.60
C TRP A 317 17.22 7.76 9.80
N ARG A 318 17.72 7.90 11.03
CA ARG A 318 19.13 7.60 11.35
C ARG A 318 19.45 6.12 11.09
N ARG A 319 18.56 5.21 11.49
CA ARG A 319 18.71 3.77 11.24
C ARG A 319 18.77 3.45 9.75
N VAL A 320 17.88 4.02 8.93
CA VAL A 320 17.90 3.79 7.47
C VAL A 320 19.19 4.31 6.83
N ARG A 321 19.73 5.44 7.30
CA ARG A 321 21.02 5.96 6.81
C ARG A 321 22.19 5.02 7.13
N GLN A 322 22.17 4.40 8.31
CA GLN A 322 23.23 3.50 8.77
C GLN A 322 23.07 2.08 8.24
N ALA A 323 21.86 1.67 7.87
CA ALA A 323 21.61 0.36 7.28
C ALA A 323 22.40 0.23 5.97
N ARG A 324 23.21 -0.82 5.87
CA ARG A 324 23.90 -1.18 4.63
C ARG A 324 22.86 -1.76 3.66
N ALA A 325 22.82 -1.24 2.44
CA ALA A 325 22.08 -1.91 1.38
C ALA A 325 22.82 -3.22 1.03
N PRO A 326 22.11 -4.24 0.53
CA PRO A 326 22.75 -5.49 0.14
C PRO A 326 23.59 -5.36 -1.15
N ALA A 327 23.38 -4.26 -1.89
CA ALA A 327 24.23 -3.76 -2.97
C ALA A 327 25.08 -2.59 -2.46
#